data_AF-A0A671S301-F1
#
_entry.id   AF-A0A671S301-F1
#
_cell.length_a   1.000
_cell.length_b   1.000
_cell.length_c   1.000
_cell.angle_alpha   90.00
_cell.angle_beta   90.00
_cell.angle_gamma   90.00
#
_symmetry.space_group_name_H-M   'P 1'
#
loop_
_entity.id
_entity.type
_entity.pdbx_description
1 polymer ?
#
loop_
_entity_poly.entity_id
_entity_poly.type
_entity_poly.pdbx_seq_one_letter_code
_entity_poly.pdbx_strand_id
1 'polypeptide(L)'
;MRCVALVLKVVLSVLGSEMIVAQLWCPEVCSCAAGVVDCSKRGLTTASLPSSFPPHTTALQLNDNHLTALPHGLLDSLPALHRAALHGNPWSCDCGILYLRGWLLKQSNPASIQNASCSSPAHLRGRLLVFLSEQELLDSCRYWLCNLALASQISLFIFITVQVLLLASVILFLLRFELLSREVRHDAE
;
A
#
# COMPACT_ATOMS: atom_id res chain seq x y z
N MET A 1 23.22 55.42 2.17
CA MET A 1 24.02 54.45 2.97
C MET A 1 23.14 53.43 3.72
N ARG A 2 22.12 52.86 3.06
CA ARG A 2 21.25 51.79 3.63
C ARG A 2 21.14 50.57 2.70
N CYS A 3 21.24 50.78 1.38
CA CYS A 3 21.29 49.68 0.40
C CYS A 3 22.57 48.84 0.49
N VAL A 4 23.74 49.43 0.72
CA VAL A 4 25.01 48.69 0.82
C VAL A 4 25.02 47.76 2.05
N ALA A 5 24.43 48.19 3.17
CA ALA A 5 24.27 47.37 4.37
C ALA A 5 23.27 46.21 4.17
N LEU A 6 22.25 46.40 3.32
CA LEU A 6 21.28 45.36 2.95
C LEU A 6 21.93 44.31 2.04
N VAL A 7 22.70 44.75 1.04
CA VAL A 7 23.44 43.85 0.15
C VAL A 7 24.50 43.06 0.93
N LEU A 8 25.21 43.68 1.87
CA LEU A 8 26.19 42.96 2.70
C LEU A 8 25.54 41.93 3.63
N LYS A 9 24.37 42.24 4.21
CA LYS A 9 23.57 41.26 4.97
C LYS A 9 23.04 40.12 4.11
N VAL A 10 22.60 40.41 2.88
CA VAL A 10 22.15 39.39 1.92
C VAL A 10 23.32 38.50 1.48
N VAL A 11 24.49 39.08 1.19
CA VAL A 11 25.71 38.33 0.83
C VAL A 11 26.22 37.51 2.01
N LEU A 12 26.14 38.02 3.25
CA LEU A 12 26.44 37.25 4.47
C LEU A 12 25.43 36.13 4.75
N SER A 13 24.16 36.29 4.36
CA SER A 13 23.16 35.20 4.41
C SER A 13 23.31 34.19 3.27
N VAL A 14 23.92 34.57 2.14
CA VAL A 14 24.21 33.66 1.00
C VAL A 14 25.56 32.94 1.18
N LEU A 15 26.50 33.54 1.91
CA LEU A 15 27.77 32.91 2.34
C LEU A 15 27.67 32.24 3.72
N GLY A 16 26.48 32.23 4.31
CA GLY A 16 26.17 31.55 5.57
C GLY A 16 25.64 30.15 5.32
N SER A 17 26.56 29.18 5.20
CA SER A 17 26.36 27.76 5.53
C SER A 17 25.08 27.07 4.99
N GLU A 18 25.11 26.58 3.76
CA GLU A 18 24.25 25.45 3.35
C GLU A 18 25.07 24.17 3.16
N MET A 19 25.81 23.77 4.21
CA MET A 19 26.39 22.43 4.29
C MET A 19 26.48 21.95 5.74
N ILE A 20 25.39 22.06 6.50
CA ILE A 20 25.22 21.49 7.85
C ILE A 20 23.70 21.30 8.01
N VAL A 21 23.03 20.22 7.61
CA VAL A 21 22.81 18.96 8.35
C VAL A 21 22.16 17.95 7.36
N ALA A 22 22.93 17.20 6.58
CA ALA A 22 22.43 15.98 5.91
C ALA A 22 23.02 14.70 6.53
N GLN A 23 23.82 14.88 7.59
CA GLN A 23 24.29 13.82 8.46
C GLN A 23 23.36 13.75 9.68
N LEU A 24 23.02 12.52 10.10
CA LEU A 24 22.65 12.09 11.46
C LEU A 24 21.19 11.89 11.87
N TRP A 25 20.17 12.00 11.00
CA TRP A 25 18.84 11.51 11.40
C TRP A 25 18.73 10.01 11.23
N CYS A 26 19.19 9.27 12.24
CA CYS A 26 18.90 7.85 12.38
C CYS A 26 17.50 7.68 13.00
N PRO A 27 16.61 6.87 12.40
CA PRO A 27 15.34 6.54 13.05
C PRO A 27 15.60 5.91 14.42
N GLU A 28 14.83 6.31 15.44
CA GLU A 28 15.04 5.87 16.84
C GLU A 28 14.95 4.34 17.01
N VAL A 29 14.13 3.69 16.17
CA VAL A 29 13.97 2.23 16.13
C VAL A 29 15.17 1.51 15.50
N CYS A 30 16.08 2.23 14.86
CA CYS A 30 17.21 1.70 14.11
C CYS A 30 18.55 2.12 14.73
N SER A 31 19.62 1.48 14.29
CA SER A 31 21.00 1.80 14.67
C SER A 31 21.81 2.09 13.42
N CYS A 32 22.42 3.26 13.34
CA CYS A 32 23.11 3.72 12.13
C CYS A 32 24.62 3.82 12.38
N ALA A 33 25.41 3.14 11.55
CA ALA A 33 26.87 3.16 11.64
C ALA A 33 27.50 3.05 10.25
N ALA A 34 28.43 3.96 9.92
CA ALA A 34 29.23 3.92 8.69
C ALA A 34 28.41 3.66 7.39
N GLY A 35 27.27 4.35 7.24
CA GLY A 35 26.40 4.19 6.06
C GLY A 35 25.57 2.90 6.05
N VAL A 36 25.57 2.14 7.15
CA VAL A 36 24.67 1.00 7.38
C VAL A 36 23.57 1.43 8.35
N VAL A 37 22.32 1.19 7.98
CA VAL A 37 21.16 1.39 8.85
C VAL A 37 20.62 0.03 9.23
N ASP A 38 20.73 -0.33 10.51
CA ASP A 38 20.27 -1.61 11.05
C ASP A 38 18.97 -1.43 11.83
N CYS A 39 17.89 -1.95 11.26
CA CYS A 39 16.56 -2.02 11.85
C CYS A 39 16.11 -3.49 12.01
N SER A 40 17.04 -4.45 12.01
CA SER A 40 16.73 -5.87 12.07
C SER A 40 16.21 -6.28 13.46
N LYS A 41 15.34 -7.30 13.51
CA LYS A 41 14.83 -7.89 14.77
C LYS A 41 14.14 -6.88 15.71
N ARG A 42 13.50 -5.85 15.14
CA ARG A 42 12.78 -4.81 15.89
C ARG A 42 11.27 -5.03 15.93
N GLY A 43 10.78 -6.11 15.31
CA GLY A 43 9.36 -6.42 15.22
C GLY A 43 8.58 -5.44 14.34
N LEU A 44 9.27 -4.75 13.41
CA LEU A 44 8.67 -3.71 12.57
C LEU A 44 7.56 -4.28 11.67
N THR A 45 6.49 -3.50 11.54
CA THR A 45 5.38 -3.74 10.62
C THR A 45 5.38 -2.67 9.53
N THR A 46 4.60 -2.87 8.47
CA THR A 46 4.45 -1.88 7.39
C THR A 46 3.99 -0.50 7.90
N ALA A 47 3.24 -0.46 9.00
CA ALA A 47 2.75 0.78 9.61
C ALA A 47 3.78 1.46 10.53
N SER A 48 4.68 0.70 11.14
CA SER A 48 5.68 1.22 12.10
C SER A 48 7.05 1.47 11.46
N LEU A 49 7.20 1.18 10.16
CA LEU A 49 8.43 1.39 9.42
C LEU A 49 8.66 2.89 9.19
N PRO A 50 9.86 3.44 9.48
CA PRO A 50 10.19 4.83 9.18
C PRO A 50 10.02 5.14 7.69
N SER A 51 9.46 6.31 7.37
CA SER A 51 9.23 6.75 5.99
C SER A 51 10.47 7.36 5.33
N SER A 52 11.52 7.66 6.11
CA SER A 52 12.77 8.22 5.62
C SER A 52 13.98 7.65 6.36
N PHE A 53 15.10 7.60 5.66
CA PHE A 53 16.38 7.10 6.14
C PHE A 53 17.51 8.06 5.71
N PRO A 54 18.69 8.04 6.34
CA PRO A 54 19.83 8.86 5.93
C PRO A 54 20.16 8.69 4.43
N PRO A 55 20.33 9.77 3.65
CA PRO A 55 20.51 9.67 2.19
C PRO A 55 21.82 8.98 1.78
N HIS A 56 22.82 8.96 2.66
CA HIS A 56 24.10 8.28 2.49
C HIS A 56 24.06 6.78 2.88
N THR A 57 22.87 6.21 3.08
CA THR A 57 22.72 4.79 3.42
C THR A 57 23.14 3.92 2.24
N THR A 58 24.16 3.10 2.46
CA THR A 58 24.70 2.13 1.50
C THR A 58 24.14 0.72 1.71
N ALA A 59 23.78 0.40 2.94
CA ALA A 59 23.15 -0.87 3.31
C ALA A 59 22.02 -0.67 4.33
N LEU A 60 20.87 -1.27 4.06
CA LEU A 60 19.69 -1.20 4.92
C LEU A 60 19.34 -2.61 5.41
N GLN A 61 19.33 -2.83 6.73
CA GLN A 61 18.97 -4.11 7.33
C GLN A 61 17.55 -4.04 7.90
N LEU A 62 16.63 -4.78 7.29
CA LEU A 62 15.23 -4.89 7.69
C LEU A 62 14.85 -6.35 7.98
N ASN A 63 15.82 -7.26 8.07
CA ASN A 63 15.58 -8.67 8.27
C ASN A 63 14.98 -9.01 9.64
N ASP A 64 14.30 -10.15 9.69
CA ASP A 64 13.69 -10.70 10.91
C ASP A 64 12.70 -9.73 11.58
N ASN A 65 11.86 -9.10 10.76
CA ASN A 65 10.75 -8.24 11.20
C ASN A 65 9.40 -8.85 10.76
N HIS A 66 8.31 -8.10 10.95
CA HIS A 66 6.95 -8.49 10.56
C HIS A 66 6.47 -7.68 9.34
N LEU A 67 7.38 -7.35 8.42
CA LEU A 67 7.03 -6.61 7.21
C LEU A 67 6.30 -7.52 6.23
N THR A 68 5.12 -7.08 5.79
CA THR A 68 4.35 -7.77 4.76
C THR A 68 4.53 -7.13 3.39
N ALA A 69 4.84 -5.83 3.35
CA ALA A 69 5.14 -5.06 2.15
C ALA A 69 6.07 -3.90 2.51
N LEU A 70 6.66 -3.25 1.49
CA LEU A 70 7.39 -2.00 1.65
C LEU A 70 6.62 -0.86 1.00
N PRO A 71 6.57 0.34 1.62
CA PRO A 71 6.05 1.53 0.98
C PRO A 71 6.75 1.82 -0.35
N HIS A 72 5.97 2.21 -1.35
CA HIS A 72 6.50 2.63 -2.65
C HIS A 72 7.44 3.84 -2.48
N GLY A 73 8.56 3.82 -3.21
CA GLY A 73 9.53 4.91 -3.18
C GLY A 73 10.49 4.91 -1.99
N LEU A 74 10.30 4.04 -0.99
CA LEU A 74 11.15 3.99 0.20
C LEU A 74 12.62 3.75 -0.15
N LEU A 75 12.89 2.76 -1.02
CA LEU A 75 14.24 2.40 -1.42
C LEU A 75 14.80 3.34 -2.48
N ASP A 76 13.94 3.99 -3.27
CA ASP A 76 14.36 4.97 -4.28
C ASP A 76 14.81 6.30 -3.65
N SER A 77 14.35 6.60 -2.43
CA SER A 77 14.81 7.76 -1.66
C SER A 77 16.27 7.64 -1.20
N LEU A 78 16.91 6.48 -1.40
CA LEU A 78 18.26 6.17 -0.98
C LEU A 78 19.19 5.94 -2.19
N PRO A 79 19.76 7.01 -2.79
CA PRO A 79 20.52 6.91 -4.03
C PRO A 79 21.84 6.12 -3.89
N ALA A 80 22.40 6.07 -2.67
CA ALA A 80 23.63 5.31 -2.37
C ALA A 80 23.36 3.83 -2.01
N LEU A 81 22.10 3.39 -1.99
CA LEU A 81 21.73 2.06 -1.50
C LEU A 81 22.10 0.98 -2.51
N HIS A 82 22.95 0.05 -2.07
CA HIS A 82 23.37 -1.09 -2.90
C HIS A 82 22.97 -2.44 -2.31
N ARG A 83 22.74 -2.52 -1.00
CA ARG A 83 22.37 -3.76 -0.29
C ARG A 83 21.17 -3.54 0.61
N ALA A 84 20.20 -4.45 0.55
CA ALA A 84 19.11 -4.51 1.51
C ALA A 84 19.00 -5.94 2.06
N ALA A 85 18.87 -6.09 3.37
CA ALA A 85 18.57 -7.38 4.00
C ALA A 85 17.08 -7.43 4.32
N LEU A 86 16.35 -8.33 3.66
CA LEU A 86 14.89 -8.40 3.70
C LEU A 86 14.37 -9.77 4.17
N HIS A 87 15.26 -10.70 4.51
CA HIS A 87 14.91 -12.07 4.87
C HIS A 87 14.23 -12.13 6.23
N GLY A 88 13.56 -13.25 6.54
CA GLY A 88 12.88 -13.40 7.83
C GLY A 88 11.65 -12.50 8.00
N ASN A 89 11.11 -11.93 6.92
CA ASN A 89 9.88 -11.16 6.92
C ASN A 89 8.73 -11.94 6.25
N PRO A 90 7.48 -11.82 6.76
CA PRO A 90 6.32 -12.50 6.20
C PRO A 90 5.76 -11.77 4.96
N TRP A 91 6.53 -11.69 3.87
CA TRP A 91 6.14 -10.96 2.66
C TRP A 91 4.80 -11.46 2.08
N SER A 92 3.89 -10.53 1.81
CA SER A 92 2.64 -10.74 1.08
C SER A 92 2.90 -10.52 -0.40
N CYS A 93 2.89 -11.60 -1.19
CA CYS A 93 3.18 -11.59 -2.61
C CYS A 93 1.91 -11.35 -3.43
N ASP A 94 1.38 -10.14 -3.28
CA ASP A 94 0.25 -9.59 -4.04
C ASP A 94 0.71 -8.44 -4.96
N CYS A 95 -0.21 -7.60 -5.42
CA CYS A 95 0.10 -6.44 -6.27
C CYS A 95 1.02 -5.40 -5.58
N GLY A 96 0.98 -5.28 -4.26
CA GLY A 96 1.83 -4.36 -3.50
C GLY A 96 3.31 -4.76 -3.50
N ILE A 97 3.62 -6.04 -3.75
CA ILE A 97 5.02 -6.52 -3.75
C ILE A 97 5.79 -6.15 -5.03
N LEU A 98 5.08 -5.73 -6.09
CA LEU A 98 5.67 -5.46 -7.41
C LEU A 98 6.77 -4.41 -7.34
N TYR A 99 6.61 -3.40 -6.48
CA TYR A 99 7.64 -2.41 -6.22
C TYR A 99 8.95 -3.04 -5.74
N LEU A 100 8.86 -3.84 -4.69
CA LEU A 100 10.02 -4.48 -4.08
C LEU A 100 10.67 -5.46 -5.06
N ARG A 101 9.88 -6.25 -5.76
CA ARG A 101 10.38 -7.15 -6.82
C ARG A 101 11.11 -6.36 -7.91
N GLY A 102 10.55 -5.24 -8.37
CA GLY A 102 11.16 -4.37 -9.37
C GLY A 102 12.49 -3.79 -8.92
N TRP A 103 12.62 -3.43 -7.64
CA TRP A 103 13.91 -2.99 -7.07
C TRP A 103 14.92 -4.15 -7.01
N LEU A 104 14.50 -5.34 -6.56
CA LEU A 104 15.38 -6.52 -6.46
C LEU A 104 15.93 -6.97 -7.82
N LEU A 105 15.11 -6.88 -8.88
CA LEU A 105 15.52 -7.23 -10.25
C LEU A 105 16.58 -6.29 -10.84
N LYS A 106 16.69 -5.06 -10.33
CA LYS A 106 17.72 -4.09 -10.74
C LYS A 106 19.07 -4.37 -10.08
N GLN A 107 19.11 -5.23 -9.07
CA GLN A 107 20.31 -5.47 -8.28
C GLN A 107 21.22 -6.52 -8.91
N SER A 108 22.51 -6.20 -9.01
CA SER A 108 23.53 -7.10 -9.56
C SER A 108 24.11 -8.11 -8.57
N ASN A 109 23.82 -7.95 -7.26
CA ASN A 109 24.38 -8.80 -6.20
C ASN A 109 23.49 -10.04 -5.93
N PRO A 110 24.02 -11.28 -6.07
CA PRO A 110 23.29 -12.53 -5.79
C PRO A 110 22.68 -12.61 -4.39
N ALA A 111 23.33 -12.02 -3.38
CA ALA A 111 22.84 -12.04 -2.00
C ALA A 111 21.57 -11.18 -1.83
N SER A 112 21.44 -10.09 -2.59
CA SER A 112 20.22 -9.29 -2.61
C SER A 112 19.09 -10.01 -3.35
N ILE A 113 19.41 -10.80 -4.38
CA ILE A 113 18.43 -11.52 -5.20
C ILE A 113 17.67 -12.61 -4.41
N GLN A 114 18.33 -13.25 -3.44
CA GLN A 114 17.75 -14.34 -2.64
C GLN A 114 17.19 -13.89 -1.29
N ASN A 115 17.11 -12.58 -1.03
CA ASN A 115 16.84 -12.06 0.30
C ASN A 115 15.35 -12.03 0.70
N ALA A 116 14.41 -12.38 -0.18
CA ALA A 116 12.98 -12.25 0.09
C ALA A 116 12.17 -13.44 -0.47
N SER A 117 11.39 -14.07 0.41
CA SER A 117 10.51 -15.21 0.10
C SER A 117 9.08 -14.92 0.57
N CYS A 118 8.09 -15.38 -0.20
CA CYS A 118 6.68 -15.16 0.08
C CYS A 118 6.19 -15.99 1.28
N SER A 119 5.43 -15.38 2.18
CA SER A 119 4.71 -16.07 3.26
C SER A 119 3.23 -16.26 2.93
N SER A 120 2.68 -15.31 2.18
CA SER A 120 1.30 -15.25 1.68
C SER A 120 1.31 -14.81 0.22
N PRO A 121 0.31 -15.14 -0.60
CA PRO A 121 -0.77 -16.12 -0.36
C PRO A 121 -0.28 -17.57 -0.31
N ALA A 122 -1.13 -18.50 0.13
CA ALA A 122 -0.76 -19.89 0.39
C ALA A 122 -0.13 -20.60 -0.83
N HIS A 123 -0.58 -20.30 -2.05
CA HIS A 123 -0.06 -20.88 -3.28
C HIS A 123 1.32 -20.37 -3.70
N LEU A 124 1.78 -19.24 -3.15
CA LEU A 124 3.10 -18.68 -3.42
C LEU A 124 4.07 -18.87 -2.24
N ARG A 125 3.62 -19.46 -1.14
CA ARG A 125 4.40 -19.62 0.09
C ARG A 125 5.74 -20.34 -0.18
N GLY A 126 6.83 -19.76 0.32
CA GLY A 126 8.20 -20.26 0.17
C GLY A 126 8.89 -19.88 -1.15
N ARG A 127 8.16 -19.37 -2.15
CA ARG A 127 8.74 -18.94 -3.44
C ARG A 127 9.51 -17.63 -3.26
N LEU A 128 10.65 -17.50 -3.94
CA LEU A 128 11.46 -16.27 -3.94
C LEU A 128 10.85 -15.22 -4.87
N LEU A 129 10.81 -13.95 -4.42
CA LEU A 129 10.19 -12.84 -5.15
C LEU A 129 10.75 -12.67 -6.57
N VAL A 130 12.06 -12.85 -6.74
CA VAL A 130 12.75 -12.63 -8.02
C VAL A 130 12.36 -13.68 -9.08
N PHE A 131 11.94 -14.88 -8.66
CA PHE A 131 11.55 -15.96 -9.59
C PHE A 131 10.06 -15.97 -9.92
N LEU A 132 9.26 -15.10 -9.30
CA LEU A 132 7.84 -14.97 -9.63
C LEU A 132 7.65 -14.15 -10.88
N SER A 133 6.70 -14.55 -11.72
CA SER A 133 6.21 -13.77 -12.84
C SER A 133 5.26 -12.66 -12.37
N GLU A 134 5.11 -11.62 -13.19
CA GLU A 134 4.18 -10.53 -12.87
C GLU A 134 2.71 -11.01 -12.88
N GLN A 135 2.38 -11.97 -13.75
CA GLN A 135 1.05 -12.56 -13.84
C GLN A 135 0.67 -13.32 -12.56
N GLU A 136 1.56 -14.18 -12.03
CA GLU A 136 1.33 -14.89 -10.75
C GLU A 136 1.02 -13.92 -9.59
N LEU A 137 1.67 -12.75 -9.57
CA LEU A 137 1.46 -11.71 -8.56
C LEU A 137 0.17 -10.92 -8.78
N LEU A 138 -0.15 -10.57 -10.03
CA LEU A 138 -1.38 -9.85 -10.38
C LEU A 138 -2.64 -10.70 -10.14
N ASP A 139 -2.58 -12.00 -10.45
CA ASP A 139 -3.70 -12.93 -10.21
C ASP A 139 -4.02 -13.06 -8.72
N SER A 140 -3.01 -12.95 -7.86
CA SER A 140 -3.14 -12.96 -6.40
C SER A 140 -3.90 -11.73 -5.86
N CYS A 141 -3.88 -10.60 -6.57
CA CYS A 141 -4.58 -9.36 -6.19
C CYS A 141 -5.97 -9.23 -6.85
N ARG A 142 -6.10 -9.71 -8.10
CA ARG A 142 -7.36 -9.71 -8.88
C ARG A 142 -8.49 -10.45 -8.16
N TYR A 143 -8.17 -11.58 -7.52
CA TYR A 143 -9.17 -12.42 -6.86
C TYR A 143 -9.89 -11.70 -5.70
N TRP A 144 -9.19 -10.87 -4.91
CA TRP A 144 -9.80 -10.14 -3.79
C TRP A 144 -10.79 -9.07 -4.27
N LEU A 145 -10.39 -8.26 -5.25
CA LEU A 145 -11.24 -7.20 -5.82
C LEU A 145 -12.47 -7.78 -6.53
N CYS A 146 -12.30 -8.87 -7.28
CA CYS A 146 -13.40 -9.53 -7.96
C CYS A 146 -14.44 -10.11 -7.00
N ASN A 147 -14.02 -10.70 -5.87
CA ASN A 147 -14.96 -11.19 -4.86
C ASN A 147 -15.76 -10.06 -4.21
N LEU A 148 -15.12 -8.92 -3.92
CA LEU A 148 -15.82 -7.75 -3.38
C LEU A 148 -16.82 -7.15 -4.37
N ALA A 149 -16.46 -7.09 -5.65
CA ALA A 149 -17.36 -6.66 -6.72
C ALA A 149 -18.53 -7.64 -6.93
N LEU A 150 -18.29 -8.96 -6.85
CA LEU A 150 -19.35 -9.96 -6.95
C LEU A 150 -20.32 -9.88 -5.76
N ALA A 151 -19.80 -9.69 -4.54
CA ALA A 151 -20.62 -9.53 -3.35
C ALA A 151 -21.52 -8.28 -3.43
N SER A 152 -21.00 -7.16 -3.91
CA SER A 152 -21.79 -5.94 -4.08
C SER A 152 -22.85 -6.09 -5.18
N GLN A 153 -22.54 -6.77 -6.28
CA GLN A 153 -23.50 -7.08 -7.35
C GLN A 153 -24.63 -7.99 -6.86
N ILE A 154 -24.32 -9.05 -6.10
CA ILE A 154 -25.33 -9.94 -5.51
C ILE A 154 -26.22 -9.15 -4.55
N SER A 155 -25.64 -8.32 -3.68
CA SER A 155 -26.39 -7.49 -2.74
C SER A 155 -27.34 -6.52 -3.45
N LEU A 156 -26.89 -5.88 -4.54
CA LEU A 156 -27.70 -4.98 -5.34
C LEU A 156 -28.85 -5.72 -6.04
N PHE A 157 -28.56 -6.89 -6.61
CA PHE A 157 -29.59 -7.71 -7.25
C PHE A 157 -30.68 -8.12 -6.26
N ILE A 158 -30.29 -8.61 -5.08
CA ILE A 158 -31.23 -8.94 -3.99
C ILE A 158 -32.06 -7.72 -3.61
N PHE A 159 -31.42 -6.55 -3.41
CA PHE A 159 -32.14 -5.32 -3.07
C PHE A 159 -33.17 -4.94 -4.14
N ILE A 160 -32.78 -4.95 -5.43
CA ILE A 160 -33.68 -4.65 -6.55
C ILE A 160 -34.85 -5.63 -6.58
N THR A 161 -34.60 -6.93 -6.42
CA THR A 161 -35.68 -7.94 -6.42
C THR A 161 -36.67 -7.70 -5.28
N VAL A 162 -36.21 -7.39 -4.07
CA VAL A 162 -37.07 -7.07 -2.92
C VAL A 162 -37.90 -5.81 -3.21
N GLN A 163 -37.30 -4.75 -3.75
CA GLN A 163 -38.01 -3.53 -4.10
C GLN A 163 -39.10 -3.77 -5.17
N VAL A 164 -38.79 -4.56 -6.20
CA VAL A 164 -39.76 -4.91 -7.24
C VAL A 164 -40.93 -5.70 -6.66
N LEU A 165 -40.68 -6.66 -5.76
CA LEU A 165 -41.73 -7.44 -5.11
C LEU A 165 -42.61 -6.57 -4.19
N LEU A 166 -42.01 -5.65 -3.43
CA LEU A 166 -42.75 -4.71 -2.59
C LEU A 166 -43.63 -3.77 -3.43
N LEU A 167 -43.08 -3.20 -4.50
CA LEU A 167 -43.84 -2.35 -5.43
C LEU A 167 -44.98 -3.12 -6.09
N ALA A 168 -44.73 -4.35 -6.55
CA ALA A 168 -45.77 -5.20 -7.12
C ALA A 168 -46.89 -5.50 -6.11
N SER A 169 -46.54 -5.81 -4.85
CA SER A 169 -47.52 -6.03 -3.77
C SER A 169 -48.36 -4.78 -3.51
N VAL A 170 -47.76 -3.58 -3.48
CA VAL A 170 -48.48 -2.32 -3.29
C VAL A 170 -49.40 -2.03 -4.47
N ILE A 171 -48.92 -2.21 -5.71
CA ILE A 171 -49.73 -2.02 -6.92
C ILE A 171 -50.91 -2.98 -6.94
N LEU A 172 -50.69 -4.26 -6.61
CA LEU A 172 -51.76 -5.26 -6.52
C LEU A 172 -52.79 -4.90 -5.44
N PHE A 173 -52.33 -4.42 -4.28
CA PHE A 173 -53.21 -3.97 -3.21
C PHE A 173 -54.07 -2.76 -3.64
N LEU A 174 -53.45 -1.74 -4.25
CA LEU A 174 -54.15 -0.56 -4.74
C LEU A 174 -55.14 -0.90 -5.87
N LEU A 175 -54.74 -1.77 -6.81
CA LEU A 175 -55.62 -2.21 -7.90
C LEU A 175 -56.82 -3.00 -7.35
N ARG A 176 -56.59 -3.87 -6.36
CA ARG A 176 -57.66 -4.61 -5.69
C ARG A 176 -58.61 -3.67 -4.95
N PHE A 177 -58.07 -2.65 -4.28
CA PHE A 177 -58.88 -1.63 -3.59
C PHE A 177 -59.77 -0.86 -4.56
N GLU A 178 -59.23 -0.43 -5.71
CA GLU A 178 -59.99 0.25 -6.76
C GLU A 178 -61.05 -0.63 -7.43
N LEU A 179 -60.82 -1.94 -7.54
CA LEU A 179 -61.83 -2.87 -8.04
C LEU A 179 -62.99 -3.02 -7.06
N LEU A 180 -62.70 -3.18 -5.77
CA LEU A 180 -63.73 -3.29 -4.74
C LEU A 180 -64.52 -1.98 -4.58
N SER A 181 -63.87 -0.81 -4.71
CA SER A 181 -64.54 0.49 -4.63
C SER A 181 -65.52 0.73 -5.79
N ARG A 182 -65.25 0.18 -6.98
CA ARG A 182 -66.15 0.22 -8.13
C ARG A 182 -67.39 -0.64 -7.94
N GLU A 183 -67.23 -1.85 -7.39
CA GLU A 183 -68.36 -2.76 -7.13
C GLU A 183 -69.37 -2.12 -6.16
N VAL A 184 -68.89 -1.56 -5.05
CA VAL A 184 -69.74 -0.87 -4.05
C VAL A 184 -70.47 0.34 -4.63
N ARG A 185 -69.90 1.01 -5.65
CA ARG A 185 -70.55 2.13 -6.31
C ARG A 185 -71.68 1.68 -7.24
N HIS A 186 -71.61 0.48 -7.79
CA HIS A 186 -72.64 -0.07 -8.69
C HIS A 186 -73.87 -0.56 -7.92
N ASP A 187 -73.70 -1.04 -6.70
CA ASP A 187 -74.81 -1.46 -5.82
C ASP A 187 -75.61 -0.28 -5.22
N ALA A 188 -75.13 0.95 -5.38
CA ALA A 188 -75.72 2.15 -4.78
C ALA A 188 -76.67 2.94 -5.73
N GLU A 189 -76.83 2.50 -6.98
CA GLU A 189 -77.61 3.15 -8.04
C GLU A 189 -78.74 2.24 -8.54
#